data_AF-Q4C6Y7-F1
#
_entry.id   AF-Q4C6Y7-F1
#
_cell.length_a   1.000
_cell.length_b   1.000
_cell.length_c   1.000
_cell.angle_alpha   90.00
_cell.angle_beta   90.00
_cell.angle_gamma   90.00
#
_symmetry.space_group_name_H-M   'P 1'
#
loop_
_entity.id
_entity.type
_entity.pdbx_description
1 polymer ?
#
loop_
_entity_poly.entity_id
_entity_poly.type
_entity_poly.pdbx_seq_one_letter_code
_entity_poly.pdbx_strand_id
1 'polypeptide(L)'
;MATGIVGFSAIAGGVALSVLMLPTIVRTTDEALQIVPQNVRWAAFGIGAYNYQTVLKVVLPAAIPSILTGVTLAIARAAGETAPLIFTALYSNFWPSAPPKGLLEPIATLSVLVYNYAIVPFKPQQELAWAGSLILVLLVLVTSVAARLATRQKTY
;
A
#
# COMPACT_ATOMS: atom_id res chain seq x y z
N MET A 1 -11.60 -34.10 0.94
CA MET A 1 -11.77 -33.27 2.14
C MET A 1 -10.38 -32.81 2.58
N ALA A 2 -9.91 -31.67 2.05
CA ALA A 2 -8.65 -31.06 2.43
C ALA A 2 -8.97 -29.78 3.22
N THR A 3 -9.22 -29.95 4.51
CA THR A 3 -9.20 -28.87 5.50
C THR A 3 -7.75 -28.48 5.74
N GLY A 4 -7.36 -27.26 5.39
CA GLY A 4 -6.02 -26.77 5.65
C GLY A 4 -5.96 -25.27 5.51
N ILE A 5 -5.71 -24.59 6.61
CA ILE A 5 -5.54 -23.14 6.77
C ILE A 5 -4.28 -22.60 6.02
N VAL A 6 -3.72 -23.40 5.12
CA VAL A 6 -2.44 -23.21 4.42
C VAL A 6 -2.66 -23.45 2.93
N GLY A 7 -3.37 -22.53 2.28
CA GLY A 7 -3.57 -22.50 0.83
C GLY A 7 -3.33 -21.10 0.30
N PHE A 8 -2.95 -20.99 -0.98
CA PHE A 8 -2.77 -19.69 -1.62
C PHE A 8 -4.09 -18.91 -1.57
N SER A 9 -4.07 -17.75 -0.92
CA SER A 9 -5.28 -17.03 -0.54
C SER A 9 -5.02 -15.52 -0.54
N ALA A 10 -6.06 -14.75 -0.84
CA ALA A 10 -6.05 -13.29 -0.73
C ALA A 10 -5.59 -12.79 0.66
N ILE A 11 -5.89 -13.54 1.73
CA ILE A 11 -5.47 -13.19 3.10
C ILE A 11 -3.96 -13.36 3.27
N ALA A 12 -3.39 -14.46 2.76
CA ALA A 12 -1.94 -14.69 2.79
C ALA A 12 -1.18 -13.61 2.01
N GLY A 13 -1.70 -13.22 0.83
CA GLY A 13 -1.18 -12.10 0.05
C GLY A 13 -1.24 -10.77 0.81
N GLY A 14 -2.37 -10.48 1.47
CA GLY A 14 -2.53 -9.27 2.28
C GLY A 14 -1.57 -9.21 3.47
N VAL A 15 -1.35 -10.32 4.17
CA VAL A 15 -0.39 -10.40 5.28
C VAL A 15 1.05 -10.20 4.77
N ALA A 16 1.42 -10.83 3.66
CA ALA A 16 2.76 -10.68 3.08
C ALA A 16 3.04 -9.24 2.63
N LEU A 17 2.08 -8.59 1.97
CA LEU A 17 2.18 -7.17 1.62
C LEU A 17 2.27 -6.31 2.88
N SER A 18 1.48 -6.59 3.91
CA SER A 18 1.50 -5.82 5.17
C SER A 18 2.88 -5.86 5.83
N VAL A 19 3.52 -7.02 5.90
CA VAL A 19 4.87 -7.17 6.48
C VAL A 19 5.91 -6.36 5.70
N LEU A 20 5.83 -6.35 4.37
CA LEU A 20 6.76 -5.58 3.52
C LEU A 20 6.51 -4.07 3.59
N MET A 21 5.25 -3.65 3.70
CA MET A 21 4.87 -2.24 3.73
C MET A 21 5.10 -1.58 5.09
N LEU A 22 4.97 -2.34 6.19
CA LEU A 22 5.07 -1.84 7.55
C LEU A 22 6.31 -0.94 7.79
N PRO A 23 7.55 -1.35 7.47
CA PRO A 23 8.72 -0.49 7.69
C PRO A 23 8.69 0.79 6.85
N THR A 24 8.11 0.76 5.65
CA THR A 24 7.96 1.95 4.80
C THR A 24 6.97 2.92 5.44
N ILE A 25 5.82 2.44 5.90
CA ILE A 25 4.80 3.27 6.56
C ILE A 25 5.35 3.89 7.84
N VAL A 26 6.03 3.09 8.68
CA VAL A 26 6.66 3.58 9.92
C VAL A 26 7.65 4.70 9.63
N ARG A 27 8.53 4.52 8.63
CA ARG A 27 9.50 5.55 8.24
C ARG A 27 8.83 6.84 7.75
N THR A 28 7.86 6.73 6.85
CA THR A 28 7.13 7.92 6.35
C THR A 28 6.35 8.64 7.46
N THR A 29 5.88 7.90 8.46
CA THR A 29 5.21 8.46 9.63
C THR A 29 6.20 9.18 10.55
N ASP A 30 7.38 8.61 10.79
CA ASP A 30 8.44 9.26 11.58
C ASP A 30 8.92 10.56 10.92
N GLU A 31 9.20 10.54 9.62
CA GLU A 31 9.54 11.74 8.84
C GLU A 31 8.42 12.80 8.93
N ALA A 32 7.15 12.39 8.83
CA ALA A 32 6.00 13.28 9.00
C ALA A 32 5.92 13.91 10.40
N LEU A 33 6.18 13.14 11.46
CA LEU A 33 6.18 13.65 12.82
C LEU A 33 7.37 14.57 13.09
N GLN A 34 8.53 14.34 12.47
CA GLN A 34 9.72 15.19 12.62
C GLN A 34 9.58 16.55 11.93
N ILE A 35 8.75 16.65 10.89
CA ILE A 35 8.44 17.93 10.21
C ILE A 35 7.75 18.92 11.17
N VAL A 36 7.01 18.45 12.18
CA VAL A 36 6.33 19.33 13.13
C VAL A 36 7.36 20.10 13.96
N PRO A 37 7.41 21.45 13.84
CA PRO A 37 8.39 22.29 14.51
C PRO A 37 8.44 22.11 16.03
N GLN A 38 9.64 22.20 16.62
CA GLN A 38 9.82 22.04 18.07
C GLN A 38 9.15 23.16 18.89
N ASN A 39 9.07 24.38 18.36
CA ASN A 39 8.41 25.52 19.00
C ASN A 39 6.93 25.25 19.31
N VAL A 40 6.20 24.55 18.43
CA VAL A 40 4.80 24.15 18.65
C VAL A 40 4.69 23.16 19.81
N ARG A 41 5.67 22.25 19.94
CA ARG A 41 5.74 21.31 21.06
C ARG A 41 6.03 22.03 22.38
N TRP A 42 6.97 22.99 22.36
CA TRP A 42 7.33 23.78 23.54
C TRP A 42 6.19 24.71 23.98
N ALA A 43 5.42 25.27 23.05
CA ALA A 43 4.22 26.03 23.38
C ALA A 43 3.17 25.18 24.09
N ALA A 44 2.97 23.93 23.65
CA ALA A 44 2.08 22.98 24.34
C ALA A 44 2.58 22.65 25.76
N PHE A 45 3.89 22.50 25.97
CA PHE A 45 4.44 22.35 27.33
C PHE A 45 4.29 23.61 28.18
N GLY A 46 4.41 24.80 27.59
CA GLY A 46 4.24 26.08 28.27
C GLY A 46 2.83 26.32 28.83
N ILE A 47 1.80 25.70 28.24
CA ILE A 47 0.42 25.72 28.76
C ILE A 47 0.10 24.54 29.71
N GLY A 48 1.11 23.77 30.11
CA GLY A 48 0.97 22.65 31.06
C GLY A 48 0.48 21.34 30.43
N ALA A 49 0.55 21.17 29.11
CA ALA A 49 0.16 19.90 28.47
C ALA A 49 1.18 18.79 28.77
N TYR A 50 0.68 17.59 29.06
CA TYR A 50 1.52 16.40 29.23
C TYR A 50 2.07 15.89 27.88
N ASN A 51 3.18 15.14 27.90
CA ASN A 51 3.80 14.55 26.71
C ASN A 51 2.80 13.83 25.78
N TYR A 52 1.92 12.99 26.34
CA TYR A 52 0.93 12.26 25.54
C TYR A 52 -0.14 13.18 24.93
N GLN A 53 -0.52 14.27 25.62
CA GLN A 53 -1.49 15.24 25.12
C GLN A 53 -0.90 16.06 23.97
N THR A 54 0.36 16.47 24.10
CA THR A 54 1.09 17.17 23.02
C THR A 54 1.19 16.31 21.77
N VAL A 55 1.51 15.03 21.92
CA VAL A 55 1.57 14.10 20.77
C VAL A 55 0.19 13.90 20.15
N LEU A 56 -0.83 13.54 20.93
CA LEU A 56 -2.14 13.17 20.40
C LEU A 56 -2.96 14.36 19.87
N LYS A 57 -2.87 15.52 20.51
CA LYS A 57 -3.73 16.68 20.19
C LYS A 57 -3.05 17.75 19.34
N VAL A 58 -1.73 17.78 19.28
CA VAL A 58 -0.99 18.84 18.57
C VAL A 58 -0.14 18.27 17.45
N VAL A 59 0.77 17.35 17.75
CA VAL A 59 1.72 16.82 16.77
C VAL A 59 1.03 15.88 15.77
N LEU A 60 0.22 14.93 16.26
CA LEU A 60 -0.44 13.95 15.42
C LEU A 60 -1.39 14.62 14.41
N PRO A 61 -2.31 15.53 14.81
CA PRO A 61 -3.20 16.19 13.85
C PRO A 61 -2.46 17.05 12.82
N ALA A 62 -1.37 17.70 13.23
CA ALA A 62 -0.53 18.47 12.31
C ALA A 62 0.21 17.59 11.29
N ALA A 63 0.58 16.36 11.67
CA ALA A 63 1.27 15.41 10.80
C ALA A 63 0.33 14.54 9.94
N ILE A 64 -0.99 14.51 10.21
CA ILE A 64 -1.96 13.68 9.46
C ILE A 64 -1.86 13.85 7.93
N PRO A 65 -1.81 15.07 7.36
CA PRO A 65 -1.75 15.24 5.91
C PRO A 65 -0.51 14.59 5.28
N SER A 66 0.65 14.72 5.94
CA SER A 66 1.89 14.07 5.52
C SER A 66 1.85 12.55 5.69
N ILE A 67 1.27 12.04 6.78
CA ILE A 67 1.11 10.60 7.01
C ILE A 67 0.20 9.99 5.93
N LEU A 68 -0.94 10.63 5.64
CA LEU A 68 -1.86 10.18 4.58
C LEU A 68 -1.15 10.10 3.23
N THR A 69 -0.35 11.11 2.89
CA THR A 69 0.44 11.10 1.65
C THR A 69 1.42 9.92 1.61
N GLY A 70 2.14 9.68 2.70
CA GLY A 70 3.09 8.56 2.83
C GLY A 70 2.41 7.20 2.72
N VAL A 71 1.27 7.02 3.38
CA VAL A 71 0.47 5.79 3.34
C VAL A 71 -0.06 5.53 1.93
N THR A 72 -0.61 6.54 1.24
CA THR A 72 -1.12 6.33 -0.13
C THR A 72 0.01 5.97 -1.09
N LEU A 73 1.18 6.58 -0.96
CA LEU A 73 2.35 6.23 -1.78
C LEU A 73 2.87 4.82 -1.47
N ALA A 74 2.84 4.40 -0.20
CA ALA A 74 3.17 3.03 0.18
C ALA A 74 2.22 2.02 -0.48
N ILE A 75 0.90 2.28 -0.45
CA ILE A 75 -0.12 1.43 -1.12
C ILE A 75 0.13 1.37 -2.64
N ALA A 76 0.43 2.50 -3.26
CA ALA A 76 0.76 2.56 -4.68
C ALA A 76 2.00 1.71 -5.01
N ARG A 77 3.03 1.69 -4.15
CA ARG A 77 4.18 0.78 -4.28
C ARG A 77 3.77 -0.68 -4.13
N ALA A 78 2.98 -1.00 -3.10
CA ALA A 78 2.57 -2.39 -2.82
C ALA A 78 1.75 -3.02 -3.95
N ALA A 79 0.97 -2.23 -4.69
CA ALA A 79 0.25 -2.70 -5.87
C ALA A 79 1.19 -3.25 -6.98
N GLY A 80 2.46 -2.80 -7.00
CA GLY A 80 3.49 -3.26 -7.93
C GLY A 80 4.38 -4.38 -7.42
N GLU A 81 4.22 -4.82 -6.16
CA GLU A 81 5.07 -5.87 -5.58
C GLU A 81 4.69 -7.25 -6.13
N THR A 82 5.54 -7.84 -6.98
CA THR A 82 5.30 -9.15 -7.61
C THR A 82 5.79 -10.31 -6.74
N ALA A 83 6.96 -10.15 -6.12
CA ALA A 83 7.66 -11.20 -5.38
C ALA A 83 6.80 -11.84 -4.27
N PRO A 84 6.24 -11.09 -3.29
CA PRO A 84 5.44 -11.70 -2.22
C PRO A 84 4.18 -12.37 -2.75
N LEU A 85 3.55 -11.82 -3.80
CA LEU A 85 2.26 -12.30 -4.30
C LEU A 85 2.38 -13.62 -5.07
N ILE A 86 3.48 -13.85 -5.80
CA ILE A 86 3.74 -15.13 -6.48
C ILE A 86 3.82 -16.27 -5.46
N PHE A 87 4.43 -16.05 -4.29
CA PHE A 87 4.58 -17.06 -3.25
C PHE A 87 3.35 -17.24 -2.34
N THR A 88 2.38 -16.33 -2.37
CA THR A 88 1.29 -16.31 -1.36
C THR A 88 -0.12 -16.32 -1.92
N ALA A 89 -0.38 -15.65 -3.04
CA ALA A 89 -1.72 -15.56 -3.62
C ALA A 89 -1.92 -16.54 -4.80
N LEU A 90 -0.83 -16.92 -5.49
CA LEU A 90 -0.80 -17.67 -6.76
C LEU A 90 -1.76 -17.13 -7.86
N TYR A 91 -1.34 -17.27 -9.11
CA TYR A 91 -2.15 -16.78 -10.23
C TYR A 91 -3.38 -17.67 -10.46
N SER A 92 -4.59 -17.08 -10.44
CA SER A 92 -5.84 -17.74 -10.85
C SER A 92 -6.56 -16.91 -11.90
N ASN A 93 -6.92 -17.52 -13.03
CA ASN A 93 -7.74 -16.89 -14.06
C ASN A 93 -9.24 -16.82 -13.69
N PHE A 94 -9.65 -17.43 -12.58
CA PHE A 94 -11.04 -17.53 -12.18
C PHE A 94 -11.41 -16.42 -11.19
N TRP A 95 -12.59 -15.83 -11.36
CA TRP A 95 -13.13 -14.86 -10.42
C TRP A 95 -13.43 -15.55 -9.09
N PRO A 96 -12.98 -15.01 -7.94
CA PRO A 96 -13.24 -15.62 -6.65
C PRO A 96 -14.74 -15.74 -6.36
N SER A 97 -15.15 -16.86 -5.77
CA SER A 97 -16.52 -17.06 -5.30
C SER A 97 -16.93 -15.98 -4.29
N ALA A 98 -18.21 -15.64 -4.18
CA ALA A 98 -18.68 -14.63 -3.22
C ALA A 98 -18.16 -14.90 -1.78
N PRO A 99 -17.85 -13.84 -0.99
CA PRO A 99 -17.41 -14.01 0.39
C PRO A 99 -18.43 -14.83 1.19
N PRO A 100 -18.01 -15.74 2.09
CA PRO A 100 -16.69 -15.83 2.73
C PRO A 100 -15.69 -16.83 2.09
N LYS A 101 -16.08 -17.62 1.08
CA LYS A 101 -15.22 -18.68 0.52
C LYS A 101 -14.17 -18.16 -0.47
N GLY A 102 -14.45 -17.12 -1.25
CA GLY A 102 -13.48 -16.56 -2.21
C GLY A 102 -12.30 -15.82 -1.60
N LEU A 103 -12.35 -15.46 -0.31
CA LEU A 103 -11.19 -14.88 0.38
C LEU A 103 -10.07 -15.91 0.60
N LEU A 104 -10.41 -17.20 0.61
CA LEU A 104 -9.49 -18.33 0.74
C LEU A 104 -9.07 -18.91 -0.62
N GLU A 105 -9.54 -18.32 -1.73
CA GLU A 105 -9.18 -18.74 -3.08
C GLU A 105 -7.97 -17.95 -3.60
N PRO A 106 -7.18 -18.53 -4.52
CA PRO A 106 -6.09 -17.83 -5.20
C PRO A 106 -6.62 -16.67 -6.04
N ILE A 107 -5.94 -15.53 -6.04
CA ILE A 107 -6.38 -14.31 -6.74
C ILE A 107 -5.39 -13.89 -7.82
N ALA A 108 -5.89 -13.54 -9.02
CA ALA A 108 -5.08 -12.83 -10.00
C ALA A 108 -4.77 -11.42 -9.50
N THR A 109 -3.50 -11.05 -9.59
CA THR A 109 -3.04 -9.68 -9.42
C THR A 109 -2.38 -9.23 -10.72
N LEU A 110 -2.57 -7.96 -11.06
CA LEU A 110 -2.07 -7.39 -12.31
C LEU A 110 -0.54 -7.52 -12.42
N SER A 111 0.18 -7.38 -11.30
CA SER A 111 1.63 -7.50 -11.24
C SER A 111 2.09 -8.93 -11.59
N VAL A 112 1.41 -9.94 -11.07
CA VAL A 112 1.68 -11.36 -11.37
C VAL A 112 1.27 -11.74 -12.80
N LEU A 113 0.20 -11.13 -13.34
CA LEU A 113 -0.21 -11.30 -14.74
C LEU A 113 0.90 -10.84 -15.69
N VAL A 114 1.43 -9.63 -15.49
CA VAL A 114 2.52 -9.08 -16.30
C VAL A 114 3.75 -9.98 -16.23
N TYR A 115 4.12 -10.45 -15.03
CA TYR A 115 5.25 -11.36 -14.86
C TYR A 115 5.06 -12.68 -15.63
N ASN A 116 3.91 -13.34 -15.46
CA ASN A 116 3.64 -14.62 -16.11
C ASN A 116 3.60 -14.48 -17.63
N TYR A 117 2.99 -13.43 -18.17
CA TYR A 117 2.89 -13.23 -19.62
C TYR A 117 4.19 -12.72 -20.24
N ALA A 118 5.07 -12.05 -19.48
CA ALA A 118 6.37 -11.61 -19.96
C ALA A 118 7.38 -12.75 -20.15
N ILE A 119 7.24 -13.87 -19.43
CA ILE A 119 8.17 -15.01 -19.45
C ILE A 119 7.79 -16.03 -20.54
N VAL A 120 6.56 -15.97 -21.05
CA VAL A 120 6.06 -16.89 -22.06
C VAL A 120 6.56 -16.50 -23.45
N PRO A 121 7.07 -17.44 -24.28
CA PRO A 121 7.70 -17.13 -25.58
C PRO A 121 6.71 -16.79 -26.71
N PHE A 122 5.43 -16.63 -26.43
CA PHE A 122 4.40 -16.32 -27.42
C PHE A 122 4.22 -14.80 -27.55
N LYS A 123 4.43 -14.27 -28.76
CA LYS A 123 4.34 -12.82 -29.06
C LYS A 123 3.02 -12.15 -28.62
N PRO A 124 1.82 -12.75 -28.83
CA PRO A 124 0.57 -12.11 -28.42
C PRO A 124 0.46 -11.90 -26.90
N GLN A 125 0.95 -12.85 -26.11
CA GLN A 125 0.96 -12.77 -24.64
C GLN A 125 1.95 -11.71 -24.16
N GLN A 126 3.07 -11.56 -24.86
CA GLN A 126 4.05 -10.53 -24.54
C GLN A 126 3.51 -9.11 -24.83
N GLU A 127 2.75 -8.91 -25.91
CA GLU A 127 2.04 -7.65 -26.17
C GLU A 127 1.04 -7.31 -25.06
N LEU A 128 0.31 -8.31 -24.54
CA LEU A 128 -0.57 -8.13 -23.38
C LEU A 128 0.21 -7.78 -22.10
N ALA A 129 1.41 -8.33 -21.90
CA ALA A 129 2.27 -7.98 -20.77
C ALA A 129 2.75 -6.51 -20.84
N TRP A 130 3.09 -6.02 -22.03
CA TRP A 130 3.45 -4.61 -22.25
C TRP A 130 2.27 -3.67 -22.00
N ALA A 131 1.07 -4.02 -22.49
CA ALA A 131 -0.13 -3.25 -22.22
C ALA A 131 -0.48 -3.25 -20.72
N GLY A 132 -0.38 -4.41 -20.06
CA GLY A 132 -0.63 -4.56 -18.63
C GLY A 132 0.35 -3.77 -17.76
N SER A 133 1.64 -3.76 -18.12
CA SER A 133 2.66 -2.98 -17.40
C SER A 133 2.44 -1.48 -17.55
N LEU A 134 2.07 -1.02 -18.75
CA LEU A 134 1.71 0.38 -19.00
C LEU A 134 0.51 0.79 -18.15
N ILE A 135 -0.55 -0.02 -18.12
CA ILE A 135 -1.75 0.24 -17.30
C ILE A 135 -1.40 0.29 -15.82
N LEU A 136 -0.60 -0.66 -15.32
CA LEU A 136 -0.14 -0.67 -13.93
C LEU A 136 0.63 0.59 -13.56
N VAL A 137 1.62 0.98 -14.39
CA VAL A 137 2.41 2.19 -14.16
C VAL A 137 1.52 3.43 -14.19
N LEU A 138 0.60 3.51 -15.15
CA LEU A 138 -0.35 4.61 -15.27
C LEU A 138 -1.26 4.70 -14.04
N LEU A 139 -1.77 3.57 -13.54
CA LEU A 139 -2.60 3.51 -12.35
C LEU A 139 -1.83 3.98 -11.11
N VAL A 140 -0.61 3.48 -10.91
CA VAL A 140 0.28 3.89 -9.81
C VAL A 140 0.60 5.38 -9.90
N LEU A 141 0.85 5.91 -11.10
CA LEU A 141 1.12 7.32 -11.33
C LEU A 141 -0.10 8.18 -11.01
N VAL A 142 -1.27 7.83 -11.55
CA VAL A 142 -2.52 8.57 -11.34
C VAL A 142 -2.89 8.58 -9.86
N THR A 143 -2.83 7.44 -9.18
CA THR A 143 -3.11 7.35 -7.74
C THR A 143 -2.11 8.15 -6.92
N SER A 144 -0.82 8.09 -7.25
CA SER A 144 0.23 8.86 -6.54
C SER A 144 0.08 10.37 -6.75
N VAL A 145 -0.24 10.80 -7.97
CA VAL A 145 -0.48 12.22 -8.31
C VAL A 145 -1.78 12.70 -7.66
N ALA A 146 -2.86 11.93 -7.75
CA ALA A 146 -4.13 12.27 -7.11
C ALA A 146 -3.98 12.40 -5.59
N ALA A 147 -3.25 11.47 -4.96
CA ALA A 147 -2.93 11.54 -3.53
C ALA A 147 -2.15 12.82 -3.20
N ARG A 148 -1.09 13.12 -3.96
CA ARG A 148 -0.29 14.34 -3.77
C ARG A 148 -1.11 15.61 -3.96
N LEU A 149 -2.04 15.64 -4.90
CA LEU A 149 -2.90 16.80 -5.15
C LEU A 149 -3.97 16.96 -4.05
N ALA A 150 -4.55 15.85 -3.58
CA ALA A 150 -5.57 15.86 -2.54
C ALA A 150 -5.02 16.25 -1.16
N THR A 151 -3.79 15.84 -0.83
CA THR A 151 -3.13 16.18 0.45
C THR A 151 -2.40 17.52 0.41
N ARG A 152 -2.36 18.19 -0.75
CA ARG A 152 -1.85 19.55 -0.90
C ARG A 152 -2.82 20.55 -0.29
N GLN A 153 -3.01 20.48 1.03
CA GLN A 153 -3.68 21.56 1.74
C GLN A 153 -2.80 22.81 1.70
N LYS A 154 -3.45 23.87 1.24
CA LYS A 154 -2.95 25.23 1.10
C LYS A 154 -2.60 25.73 2.50
N THR A 155 -1.33 25.64 2.89
CA THR A 155 -0.80 26.37 4.05
C THR A 155 -1.02 27.86 3.78
N TYR A 156 -1.96 28.45 4.51
CA TYR A 156 -2.03 29.90 4.71
C TYR A 156 -1.29 30.24 5.99
#